data_AF-A0A953LVQ5-F1
#
_entry.id   AF-A0A953LVQ5-F1
#
_cell.length_a   1.000
_cell.length_b   1.000
_cell.length_c   1.000
_cell.angle_alpha   90.00
_cell.angle_beta   90.00
_cell.angle_gamma   90.00
#
_symmetry.space_group_name_H-M   'P 1'
#
loop_
_entity.id
_entity.type
_entity.pdbx_description
1 polymer ?
#
loop_
_entity_poly.entity_id
_entity_poly.type
_entity_poly.pdbx_seq_one_letter_code
_entity_poly.pdbx_strand_id
1 'polypeptide(L)'
;MTGFLAHIRFAAAALAVIFLIGVSAPAGAQQVNPTASSVKEEQLLQQLQRVQGRITIPDAKESVLIQPAGRDWRTFDQITLRWIGAISILGMLLLIVGFFLTRGMIRIERGRSGRTIVRFNAFERFVHWMTATCFIILAISGLNITFGRPLLLPLMSPEAFTAWSQWLKYAHNYLSFPFTFGVILLFLMWIGGNIPSKTDVEWLKAGGGLFGHREPPSGRFNG
;
A
#
# COMPACT_ATOMS: atom_id res chain seq x y z
N MET A 1 27.30 10.69 -56.13
CA MET A 1 27.73 11.35 -54.87
C MET A 1 26.78 12.48 -54.43
N THR A 2 25.53 12.54 -54.91
CA THR A 2 24.61 13.67 -54.67
C THR A 2 23.59 13.43 -53.54
N GLY A 3 23.21 12.18 -53.26
CA GLY A 3 22.24 11.84 -52.21
C GLY A 3 22.77 12.00 -50.78
N PHE A 4 24.02 11.58 -50.53
CA PHE A 4 24.64 11.62 -49.20
C PHE A 4 24.83 13.06 -48.68
N LEU A 5 25.25 13.98 -49.55
CA LEU A 5 25.40 15.40 -49.22
C LEU A 5 24.04 16.09 -48.96
N ALA A 6 22.96 15.64 -49.60
CA ALA A 6 21.62 16.16 -49.34
C ALA A 6 21.14 15.76 -47.94
N HIS A 7 21.40 14.53 -47.50
CA HIS A 7 20.97 14.05 -46.17
C HIS A 7 21.74 14.74 -45.04
N ILE A 8 23.03 15.03 -45.24
CA ILE A 8 23.83 15.81 -44.29
C ILE A 8 23.31 17.25 -44.17
N ARG A 9 22.92 17.88 -45.29
CA ARG A 9 22.35 19.23 -45.29
C ARG A 9 21.00 19.31 -44.58
N PHE A 10 20.14 18.32 -44.78
CA PHE A 10 18.87 18.22 -44.04
C PHE A 10 19.08 17.95 -42.55
N ALA A 11 20.02 17.08 -42.18
CA ALA A 11 20.36 16.83 -40.78
C ALA A 11 20.95 18.07 -40.09
N ALA A 12 21.83 18.81 -40.77
CA ALA A 12 22.41 20.05 -40.25
C ALA A 12 21.36 21.17 -40.12
N ALA A 13 20.44 21.30 -41.08
CA ALA A 13 19.34 22.26 -41.00
C ALA A 13 18.35 21.90 -39.88
N ALA A 14 18.03 20.62 -39.70
CA ALA A 14 17.19 20.14 -38.59
C ALA A 14 17.85 20.40 -37.23
N LEU A 15 19.15 20.13 -37.10
CA LEU A 15 19.92 20.45 -35.90
C LEU A 15 19.99 21.96 -35.61
N ALA A 16 20.12 22.80 -36.64
CA ALA A 16 20.13 24.26 -36.49
C ALA A 16 18.77 24.80 -36.04
N VAL A 17 17.67 24.23 -36.55
CA VAL A 17 16.30 24.59 -36.13
C VAL A 17 16.03 24.14 -34.69
N ILE A 18 16.46 22.93 -34.31
CA ILE A 18 16.36 22.44 -32.93
C ILE A 18 17.18 23.31 -31.97
N PHE A 19 18.38 23.74 -32.39
CA PHE A 19 19.22 24.63 -31.61
C PHE A 19 18.60 26.03 -31.46
N LEU A 20 18.02 26.59 -32.52
CA LEU A 20 17.33 27.88 -32.49
C LEU A 20 16.08 27.86 -31.59
N ILE A 21 15.33 26.75 -31.59
CA ILE A 21 14.17 26.56 -30.70
C ILE A 21 14.62 26.36 -29.24
N GLY A 22 15.75 25.69 -29.02
CA GLY A 22 16.31 25.44 -27.69
C GLY A 22 16.88 26.69 -27.00
N VAL A 23 17.33 27.69 -27.77
CA VAL A 23 17.92 28.93 -27.22
C VAL A 23 16.86 30.02 -26.96
N SER A 24 15.68 29.94 -27.59
CA SER A 24 14.52 30.79 -27.31
C SER A 24 13.71 30.31 -26.10
N ALA A 25 14.37 30.00 -24.98
CA ALA A 25 13.67 29.84 -23.71
C ALA A 25 13.12 31.23 -23.30
N PRO A 26 11.82 31.37 -22.98
CA PRO A 26 11.32 32.65 -22.50
C PRO A 26 12.11 33.04 -21.25
N ALA A 27 12.67 34.24 -21.24
CA ALA A 27 13.31 34.79 -20.04
C ALA A 27 12.26 34.77 -18.92
N GLY A 28 12.41 33.84 -17.98
CA GLY A 28 11.47 33.68 -16.88
C GLY A 28 11.42 34.99 -16.10
N ALA A 29 10.27 35.66 -16.12
CA ALA A 29 10.05 36.79 -15.24
C ALA A 29 10.34 36.33 -13.81
N GLN A 30 11.24 37.01 -13.11
CA GLN A 30 11.54 36.73 -11.71
C GLN A 30 10.26 36.97 -10.91
N GLN A 31 9.50 35.91 -10.64
CA GLN A 31 8.29 35.97 -9.85
C GLN A 31 8.70 36.21 -8.39
N VAL A 32 8.83 37.49 -8.02
CA VAL A 32 9.10 37.91 -6.65
C VAL A 32 7.90 37.47 -5.82
N ASN A 33 8.10 36.46 -4.99
CA ASN A 33 7.09 36.00 -4.06
C ASN A 33 7.24 36.80 -2.75
N PRO A 34 6.38 37.81 -2.49
CA PRO A 34 6.52 38.70 -1.33
C PRO A 34 6.37 37.97 0.02
N THR A 35 5.82 36.75 0.03
CA THR A 35 5.70 35.89 1.22
C THR A 35 6.79 34.82 1.31
N ALA A 36 7.81 34.82 0.44
CA ALA A 36 8.92 33.88 0.54
C ALA A 36 9.64 33.92 1.91
N SER A 37 9.62 35.08 2.58
CA SER A 37 10.19 35.29 3.92
C SER A 37 9.14 35.48 5.02
N SER A 38 7.84 35.39 4.72
CA SER A 38 6.81 35.53 5.76
C SER A 38 6.79 34.28 6.64
N VAL A 39 6.55 34.48 7.94
CA VAL A 39 6.35 33.37 8.89
C VAL A 39 5.24 32.48 8.35
N LYS A 40 5.58 31.21 8.09
CA LYS A 40 4.58 30.24 7.64
C LYS A 40 3.64 29.92 8.79
N GLU A 41 2.36 29.71 8.50
CA GLU A 41 1.37 29.30 9.50
C GLU A 41 1.88 28.11 10.33
N GLU A 42 2.55 27.16 9.69
CA GLU A 42 3.17 26.01 10.36
C GLU A 42 4.23 26.41 11.39
N GLN A 43 5.06 27.43 11.12
CA GLN A 43 6.07 27.94 12.06
C GLN A 43 5.40 28.63 13.26
N LEU A 44 4.34 29.41 13.01
CA LEU A 44 3.57 30.07 14.06
C LEU A 44 2.85 29.05 14.97
N LEU A 45 2.25 28.03 14.36
CA LEU A 45 1.63 26.92 15.08
C LEU A 45 2.65 26.08 15.84
N GLN A 46 3.86 25.88 15.32
CA GLN A 46 4.94 25.17 16.02
C GLN A 46 5.38 25.90 17.29
N GLN A 47 5.40 27.23 17.31
CA GLN A 47 5.71 28.01 18.52
C GLN A 47 4.62 27.88 19.59
N LEU A 48 3.36 27.71 19.18
CA LEU A 48 2.23 27.53 20.09
C LEU A 48 2.10 26.05 20.47
N GLN A 49 2.73 25.65 21.57
CA GLN A 49 2.70 24.26 22.06
C GLN A 49 1.27 23.81 22.36
N ARG A 50 0.61 24.44 23.34
CA ARG A 50 -0.80 24.18 23.66
C ARG A 50 -1.51 25.50 23.92
N VAL A 51 -2.60 25.75 23.21
CA VAL A 51 -3.43 26.95 23.39
C VAL A 51 -4.79 26.52 23.90
N GLN A 52 -5.26 27.19 24.95
CA GLN A 52 -6.56 26.95 25.55
C GLN A 52 -7.33 28.27 25.67
N GLY A 53 -8.62 28.24 25.36
CA GLY A 53 -9.55 29.35 25.49
C GLY A 53 -10.51 29.17 26.65
N ARG A 54 -11.42 30.13 26.82
CA ARG A 54 -12.59 29.98 27.68
C ARG A 54 -13.78 29.57 26.82
N ILE A 55 -14.56 28.62 27.33
CA ILE A 55 -15.78 28.13 26.68
C ILE A 55 -16.92 28.10 27.69
N THR A 56 -18.15 28.22 27.20
CA THR A 56 -19.37 28.19 28.01
C THR A 56 -20.06 26.83 28.01
N ILE A 57 -19.58 25.88 27.19
CA ILE A 57 -20.15 24.54 27.07
C ILE A 57 -19.56 23.59 28.12
N PRO A 58 -20.31 22.54 28.55
CA PRO A 58 -19.85 21.64 29.60
C PRO A 58 -18.59 20.83 29.26
N ASP A 59 -18.31 20.58 27.98
CA ASP A 59 -17.14 19.80 27.57
C ASP A 59 -15.86 20.65 27.60
N ALA A 60 -15.18 20.61 28.74
CA ALA A 60 -13.92 21.33 28.95
C ALA A 60 -12.82 20.98 27.93
N LYS A 61 -12.89 19.84 27.23
CA LYS A 61 -11.86 19.45 26.22
C LYS A 61 -11.87 20.37 25.01
N GLU A 62 -13.04 20.91 24.66
CA GLU A 62 -13.22 21.86 23.55
C GLU A 62 -12.59 23.23 23.84
N SER A 63 -12.14 23.48 25.08
CA SER A 63 -11.33 24.66 25.40
C SER A 63 -9.94 24.59 24.77
N VAL A 64 -9.46 23.42 24.35
CA VAL A 64 -8.13 23.23 23.77
C VAL A 64 -8.15 23.53 22.27
N LEU A 65 -7.66 24.72 21.90
CA LEU A 65 -7.57 25.17 20.51
C LEU A 65 -6.39 24.54 19.75
N ILE A 66 -5.26 24.33 20.44
CA ILE A 66 -4.08 23.68 19.86
C ILE A 66 -3.62 22.57 20.79
N GLN A 67 -3.55 21.34 20.27
CA GLN A 67 -3.08 20.16 20.97
C GLN A 67 -1.82 19.60 20.27
N PRO A 68 -0.63 19.60 20.92
CA PRO A 68 0.59 19.05 20.31
C PRO A 68 0.41 17.60 19.87
N ALA A 69 -0.14 16.75 20.74
CA ALA A 69 -0.35 15.33 20.45
C ALA A 69 -1.26 15.08 19.24
N GLY A 70 -2.27 15.92 19.02
CA GLY A 70 -3.14 15.82 17.84
C GLY A 70 -2.42 16.22 16.55
N ARG A 71 -1.47 17.17 16.63
CA ARG A 71 -0.59 17.54 15.52
C ARG A 71 0.37 16.39 15.20
N ASP A 72 1.01 15.81 16.22
CA ASP A 72 1.94 14.68 16.04
C ASP A 72 1.22 13.48 15.43
N TRP A 73 0.01 13.17 15.90
CA TRP A 73 -0.83 12.13 15.32
C TRP A 73 -1.17 12.41 13.86
N ARG A 74 -1.55 13.66 13.52
CA ARG A 74 -1.86 14.04 12.13
C ARG A 74 -0.63 13.89 11.23
N THR A 75 0.54 14.32 11.69
CA THR A 75 1.80 14.14 10.98
C THR A 75 2.10 12.66 10.76
N PHE A 76 1.95 11.84 11.81
CA PHE A 76 2.11 10.40 11.70
C PHE A 76 1.13 9.79 10.68
N ASP A 77 -0.17 10.05 10.82
CA ASP A 77 -1.22 9.49 9.96
C ASP A 77 -1.08 9.94 8.49
N GLN A 78 -0.87 11.23 8.25
CA GLN A 78 -0.87 11.78 6.90
C GLN A 78 0.45 11.62 6.16
N ILE A 79 1.56 11.45 6.87
CA ILE A 79 2.90 11.37 6.28
C ILE A 79 3.51 10.01 6.58
N THR A 80 3.83 9.73 7.85
CA THR A 80 4.61 8.56 8.25
C THR A 80 3.91 7.25 7.89
N LEU A 81 2.65 7.09 8.28
CA LEU A 81 1.85 5.88 8.06
C LEU A 81 1.65 5.63 6.56
N ARG A 82 1.40 6.68 5.77
CA ARG A 82 1.29 6.56 4.31
C ARG A 82 2.57 6.03 3.68
N TRP A 83 3.72 6.58 4.06
CA TRP A 83 5.01 6.11 3.54
C TRP A 83 5.33 4.69 3.99
N ILE A 84 5.11 4.34 5.25
CA ILE A 84 5.28 2.98 5.77
C ILE A 84 4.39 2.02 4.96
N GLY A 85 3.11 2.36 4.77
CA GLY A 85 2.17 1.55 4.00
C GLY A 85 2.60 1.39 2.54
N ALA A 86 2.99 2.48 1.88
CA ALA A 86 3.41 2.46 0.48
C ALA A 86 4.68 1.60 0.28
N ILE A 87 5.69 1.80 1.13
CA ILE A 87 6.93 1.02 1.09
C ILE A 87 6.65 -0.46 1.40
N SER A 88 5.80 -0.76 2.38
CA SER A 88 5.49 -2.14 2.74
C SER A 88 4.78 -2.88 1.61
N ILE A 89 3.76 -2.25 1.01
CA ILE A 89 2.97 -2.86 -0.07
C ILE A 89 3.80 -2.98 -1.34
N LEU A 90 4.40 -1.88 -1.82
CA LEU A 90 5.18 -1.89 -3.05
C LEU A 90 6.47 -2.70 -2.90
N GLY A 91 7.12 -2.62 -1.74
CA GLY A 91 8.30 -3.43 -1.42
C GLY A 91 8.00 -4.92 -1.45
N MET A 92 6.90 -5.36 -0.80
CA MET A 92 6.49 -6.76 -0.84
C MET A 92 6.12 -7.20 -2.27
N LEU A 93 5.39 -6.36 -3.02
CA LEU A 93 5.07 -6.66 -4.41
C LEU A 93 6.33 -6.83 -5.28
N LEU A 94 7.30 -5.91 -5.14
CA LEU A 94 8.58 -5.98 -5.84
C LEU A 94 9.39 -7.22 -5.44
N LEU A 95 9.38 -7.60 -4.16
CA LEU A 95 10.01 -8.84 -3.68
C LEU A 95 9.39 -10.07 -4.33
N ILE A 96 8.05 -10.17 -4.35
CA ILE A 96 7.34 -11.31 -4.95
C ILE A 96 7.57 -11.36 -6.47
N VAL A 97 7.47 -10.22 -7.17
CA VAL A 97 7.72 -10.15 -8.62
C VAL A 97 9.18 -10.48 -8.94
N GLY A 98 10.14 -9.92 -8.20
CA GLY A 98 11.55 -10.23 -8.37
C GLY A 98 11.87 -11.70 -8.12
N PHE A 99 11.28 -12.30 -7.09
CA PHE A 99 11.36 -13.74 -6.85
C PHE A 99 10.79 -14.55 -8.02
N PHE A 100 9.59 -14.19 -8.50
CA PHE A 100 8.94 -14.88 -9.61
C PHE A 100 9.75 -14.78 -10.91
N LEU A 101 10.31 -13.61 -11.23
CA LEU A 101 11.12 -13.41 -12.44
C LEU A 101 12.45 -14.16 -12.40
N THR A 102 13.04 -14.34 -11.22
CA THR A 102 14.31 -15.05 -11.05
C THR A 102 14.14 -16.57 -10.98
N ARG A 103 13.08 -17.06 -10.33
CA ARG A 103 12.85 -18.50 -10.12
C ARG A 103 11.90 -19.12 -11.13
N GLY A 104 11.00 -18.34 -11.72
CA GLY A 104 9.93 -18.84 -12.57
C GLY A 104 8.85 -19.62 -11.79
N MET A 105 7.98 -20.32 -12.52
CA MET A 105 6.90 -21.11 -11.95
C MET A 105 7.41 -22.46 -11.42
N ILE A 106 7.22 -22.73 -10.13
CA ILE A 106 7.51 -24.03 -9.51
C ILE A 106 6.49 -25.06 -10.01
N ARG A 107 6.96 -26.06 -10.76
CA ARG A 107 6.12 -27.14 -11.32
C ARG A 107 6.14 -28.36 -10.42
N ILE A 108 5.05 -29.13 -10.46
CA ILE A 108 4.97 -30.44 -9.81
C ILE A 108 5.78 -31.43 -10.65
N GLU A 109 6.96 -31.86 -10.17
CA GLU A 109 7.91 -32.67 -10.95
C GLU A 109 7.30 -33.97 -11.51
N ARG A 110 6.50 -34.67 -10.69
CA ARG A 110 5.88 -35.97 -11.06
C ARG A 110 4.42 -35.85 -11.53
N GLY A 111 3.94 -34.63 -11.75
CA GLY A 111 2.54 -34.39 -12.14
C GLY A 111 1.53 -34.66 -11.02
N ARG A 112 0.24 -34.48 -11.33
CA ARG A 112 -0.86 -34.68 -10.36
C ARG A 112 -1.21 -36.16 -10.25
N SER A 113 -1.40 -36.66 -9.03
CA SER A 113 -1.69 -38.08 -8.75
C SER A 113 -3.07 -38.59 -9.24
N GLY A 114 -3.96 -37.71 -9.68
CA GLY A 114 -5.33 -38.06 -10.11
C GLY A 114 -6.29 -38.45 -8.97
N ARG A 115 -5.79 -38.69 -7.76
CA ARG A 115 -6.60 -39.04 -6.57
C ARG A 115 -6.76 -37.81 -5.68
N THR A 116 -7.98 -37.60 -5.18
CA THR A 116 -8.28 -36.49 -4.26
C THR A 116 -8.62 -37.04 -2.87
N ILE A 117 -8.30 -36.24 -1.85
CA ILE A 117 -8.68 -36.49 -0.46
C ILE A 117 -9.28 -35.19 0.12
N VAL A 118 -10.17 -35.33 1.09
CA VAL A 118 -10.74 -34.17 1.79
C VAL A 118 -9.68 -33.62 2.76
N ARG A 119 -9.03 -32.50 2.38
CA ARG A 119 -8.06 -31.80 3.24
C ARG A 119 -8.73 -30.83 4.22
N PHE A 120 -9.81 -30.20 3.78
CA PHE A 120 -10.61 -29.25 4.55
C PHE A 120 -12.09 -29.56 4.35
N ASN A 121 -12.85 -29.60 5.44
CA ASN A 121 -14.28 -29.89 5.42
C ASN A 121 -15.09 -28.68 4.91
N ALA A 122 -16.42 -28.82 4.82
CA ALA A 122 -17.29 -27.75 4.33
C ALA A 122 -17.29 -26.51 5.24
N PHE A 123 -17.27 -26.70 6.57
CA PHE A 123 -17.29 -25.62 7.55
C PHE A 123 -15.99 -24.81 7.52
N GLU A 124 -14.83 -25.47 7.50
CA GLU A 124 -13.51 -24.83 7.38
C GLU A 124 -13.44 -23.95 6.11
N ARG A 125 -13.94 -24.47 4.97
CA ARG A 125 -13.99 -23.73 3.71
C ARG A 125 -14.94 -22.53 3.79
N PHE A 126 -16.10 -22.69 4.41
CA PHE A 126 -17.05 -21.59 4.59
C PHE A 126 -16.46 -20.45 5.42
N VAL A 127 -15.88 -20.76 6.58
CA VAL A 127 -15.24 -19.76 7.46
C VAL A 127 -14.08 -19.08 6.72
N HIS A 128 -13.26 -19.84 5.99
CA HIS A 128 -12.17 -19.28 5.20
C HIS A 128 -12.67 -18.31 4.13
N TRP A 129 -13.67 -18.68 3.32
CA TRP A 129 -14.20 -17.81 2.27
C TRP A 129 -14.88 -16.57 2.82
N MET A 130 -15.67 -16.70 3.89
CA MET A 130 -16.25 -15.55 4.59
C MET A 130 -15.15 -14.58 5.04
N THR A 131 -14.10 -15.10 5.69
CA THR A 131 -12.98 -14.29 6.20
C THR A 131 -12.20 -13.65 5.06
N ALA A 132 -11.90 -14.40 3.99
CA ALA A 132 -11.15 -13.92 2.84
C ALA A 132 -11.90 -12.82 2.06
N THR A 133 -13.20 -12.99 1.85
CA THR A 133 -14.03 -11.96 1.20
C THR A 133 -14.08 -10.69 2.06
N CYS A 134 -14.27 -10.81 3.38
CA CYS A 134 -14.22 -9.66 4.27
C CYS A 134 -12.83 -8.99 4.22
N PHE A 135 -11.75 -9.77 4.26
CA PHE A 135 -10.38 -9.26 4.16
C PHE A 135 -10.16 -8.42 2.89
N ILE A 136 -10.60 -8.90 1.73
CA ILE A 136 -10.45 -8.16 0.46
C ILE A 136 -11.17 -6.80 0.55
N ILE A 137 -12.40 -6.78 1.04
CA ILE A 137 -13.19 -5.54 1.16
C ILE A 137 -12.56 -4.60 2.19
N LEU A 138 -12.10 -5.12 3.34
CA LEU A 138 -11.38 -4.37 4.37
C LEU A 138 -10.05 -3.80 3.85
N ALA A 139 -9.30 -4.57 3.05
CA ALA A 139 -8.06 -4.13 2.44
C ALA A 139 -8.31 -3.00 1.44
N ILE A 140 -9.29 -3.13 0.54
CA ILE A 140 -9.65 -2.09 -0.43
C ILE A 140 -10.11 -0.81 0.28
N SER A 141 -10.97 -0.95 1.29
CA SER A 141 -11.45 0.20 2.07
C SER A 141 -10.33 0.85 2.89
N GLY A 142 -9.42 0.08 3.48
CA GLY A 142 -8.23 0.59 4.18
C GLY A 142 -7.26 1.32 3.26
N LEU A 143 -7.06 0.82 2.02
CA LEU A 143 -6.30 1.51 0.98
C LEU A 143 -6.96 2.84 0.60
N ASN A 144 -8.29 2.90 0.49
CA ASN A 144 -8.99 4.16 0.23
C ASN A 144 -8.85 5.16 1.40
N ILE A 145 -8.93 4.70 2.64
CA ILE A 145 -8.74 5.56 3.83
C ILE A 145 -7.34 6.18 3.81
N THR A 146 -6.32 5.38 3.54
CA THR A 146 -4.91 5.80 3.62
C THR A 146 -4.48 6.61 2.39
N PHE A 147 -4.83 6.15 1.19
CA PHE A 147 -4.31 6.66 -0.08
C PHE A 147 -5.37 7.24 -1.02
N GLY A 148 -6.67 7.13 -0.70
CA GLY A 148 -7.75 7.53 -1.60
C GLY A 148 -7.71 9.02 -1.97
N ARG A 149 -7.41 9.91 -1.02
CA ARG A 149 -7.30 11.35 -1.32
C ARG A 149 -6.16 11.68 -2.29
N PRO A 150 -4.90 11.25 -2.10
CA PRO A 150 -3.85 11.56 -3.06
C PRO A 150 -3.95 10.79 -4.37
N LEU A 151 -4.54 9.59 -4.39
CA LEU A 151 -4.53 8.73 -5.58
C LEU A 151 -5.85 8.70 -6.36
N LEU A 152 -7.00 8.64 -5.68
CA LEU A 152 -8.30 8.48 -6.34
C LEU A 152 -9.03 9.80 -6.55
N LEU A 153 -8.97 10.74 -5.60
CA LEU A 153 -9.63 12.03 -5.74
C LEU A 153 -9.18 12.81 -7.00
N PRO A 154 -7.89 12.81 -7.43
CA PRO A 154 -7.50 13.47 -8.68
C PRO A 154 -8.06 12.78 -9.93
N LEU A 155 -8.51 11.53 -9.82
CA LEU A 155 -9.05 10.72 -10.93
C LEU A 155 -10.58 10.75 -10.99
N MET A 156 -11.25 11.35 -10.00
CA MET A 156 -12.70 11.35 -9.84
C MET A 156 -13.21 12.76 -9.52
N SER A 157 -14.51 13.03 -9.68
CA SER A 157 -15.08 14.27 -9.12
C SER A 157 -15.11 14.20 -7.58
N PRO A 158 -15.10 15.34 -6.87
CA PRO A 158 -15.24 15.37 -5.42
C PRO A 158 -16.48 14.63 -4.90
N GLU A 159 -17.60 14.74 -5.60
CA GLU A 159 -18.86 14.08 -5.25
C GLU A 159 -18.74 12.56 -5.43
N ALA A 160 -18.14 12.11 -6.54
CA ALA A 160 -17.93 10.69 -6.81
C ALA A 160 -16.98 10.05 -5.79
N PHE A 161 -15.86 10.72 -5.47
CA PHE A 161 -14.93 10.25 -4.43
C PHE A 161 -15.59 10.22 -3.04
N THR A 162 -16.43 11.21 -2.73
CA THR A 162 -17.18 11.26 -1.46
C THR A 162 -18.15 10.08 -1.37
N ALA A 163 -18.95 9.83 -2.41
CA ALA A 163 -19.88 8.70 -2.44
C ALA A 163 -19.15 7.35 -2.34
N TRP A 164 -18.07 7.16 -3.09
CA TRP A 164 -17.21 5.98 -3.03
C TRP A 164 -16.65 5.75 -1.62
N SER A 165 -16.07 6.79 -1.03
CA SER A 165 -15.48 6.72 0.32
C SER A 165 -16.53 6.44 1.40
N GLN A 166 -17.75 6.96 1.23
CA GLN A 166 -18.86 6.71 2.15
C GLN A 166 -19.25 5.22 2.14
N TRP A 167 -19.39 4.61 0.96
CA TRP A 167 -19.68 3.17 0.85
C TRP A 167 -18.57 2.31 1.43
N LEU A 168 -17.31 2.64 1.13
CA LEU A 168 -16.16 1.91 1.68
C LEU A 168 -16.07 2.04 3.19
N LYS A 169 -16.40 3.20 3.77
CA LYS A 169 -16.49 3.37 5.23
C LYS A 169 -17.55 2.45 5.84
N TYR A 170 -18.75 2.39 5.25
CA TYR A 170 -19.79 1.49 5.74
C TYR A 170 -19.36 0.03 5.65
N ALA A 171 -18.82 -0.38 4.50
CA ALA A 171 -18.30 -1.72 4.32
C ALA A 171 -17.18 -2.04 5.34
N HIS A 172 -16.24 -1.12 5.56
CA HIS A 172 -15.15 -1.30 6.52
C HIS A 172 -15.67 -1.52 7.94
N ASN A 173 -16.58 -0.65 8.38
CA ASN A 173 -17.11 -0.70 9.73
C ASN A 173 -17.89 -1.99 9.98
N TYR A 174 -18.81 -2.37 9.08
CA TYR A 174 -19.67 -3.53 9.29
C TYR A 174 -18.99 -4.87 9.03
N LEU A 175 -18.10 -4.95 8.04
CA LEU A 175 -17.41 -6.22 7.71
C LEU A 175 -16.21 -6.50 8.63
N SER A 176 -15.75 -5.53 9.41
CA SER A 176 -14.73 -5.75 10.44
C SER A 176 -15.17 -6.79 11.49
N PHE A 177 -16.47 -6.82 11.83
CA PHE A 177 -17.05 -7.76 12.79
C PHE A 177 -16.98 -9.23 12.32
N PRO A 178 -17.59 -9.61 11.17
CA PRO A 178 -17.50 -10.98 10.67
C PRO A 178 -16.06 -11.37 10.30
N PHE A 179 -15.22 -10.44 9.86
CA PHE A 179 -13.79 -10.71 9.66
C PHE A 179 -13.10 -11.13 10.95
N THR A 180 -13.25 -10.34 12.02
CA THR A 180 -12.62 -10.62 13.32
C THR A 180 -13.12 -11.95 13.87
N PHE A 181 -14.43 -12.19 13.80
CA PHE A 181 -15.02 -13.47 14.19
C PHE A 181 -14.47 -14.64 13.36
N GLY A 182 -14.36 -14.47 12.04
CA GLY A 182 -13.77 -15.44 11.13
C GLY A 182 -12.33 -15.79 11.48
N VAL A 183 -11.49 -14.80 11.78
CA VAL A 183 -10.10 -15.00 12.22
C VAL A 183 -10.04 -15.82 13.53
N ILE A 184 -10.89 -15.50 14.50
CA ILE A 184 -10.96 -16.25 15.77
C ILE A 184 -11.34 -17.72 15.50
N LEU A 185 -12.34 -17.96 14.66
CA LEU A 185 -12.75 -19.32 14.30
C LEU A 185 -11.65 -20.08 13.56
N LEU A 186 -10.99 -19.46 12.57
CA LEU A 186 -9.86 -20.07 11.85
C LEU A 186 -8.73 -20.45 12.82
N PHE A 187 -8.40 -19.55 13.75
CA PHE A 187 -7.42 -19.82 14.79
C PHE A 187 -7.82 -21.03 15.63
N LEU A 188 -9.04 -21.06 16.18
CA LEU A 188 -9.50 -22.18 17.01
C LEU A 188 -9.54 -23.52 16.25
N MET A 189 -9.91 -23.51 14.97
CA MET A 189 -9.95 -24.72 14.15
C MET A 189 -8.55 -25.27 13.84
N TRP A 190 -7.55 -24.42 13.66
CA TRP A 190 -6.25 -24.82 13.11
C TRP A 190 -5.08 -24.71 14.08
N ILE A 191 -5.24 -24.08 15.25
CA ILE A 191 -4.16 -23.91 16.25
C ILE A 191 -3.47 -25.23 16.57
N GLY A 192 -4.23 -26.32 16.80
CA GLY A 192 -3.66 -27.61 17.15
C GLY A 192 -2.74 -28.20 16.08
N GLY A 193 -2.92 -27.83 14.81
CA GLY A 193 -2.06 -28.24 13.70
C GLY A 193 -0.94 -27.26 13.36
N ASN A 194 -0.87 -26.10 14.05
CA ASN A 194 0.10 -25.02 13.80
C ASN A 194 1.06 -24.80 14.99
N ILE A 195 1.12 -25.74 15.94
CA ILE A 195 2.10 -25.68 17.04
C ILE A 195 3.47 -26.06 16.48
N PRO A 196 4.51 -25.19 16.60
CA PRO A 196 5.84 -25.48 16.07
C PRO A 196 6.44 -26.75 16.64
N SER A 197 7.10 -27.51 15.78
CA SER A 197 7.71 -28.81 16.05
C SER A 197 9.15 -28.88 15.56
N LYS A 198 9.86 -29.96 15.89
CA LYS A 198 11.23 -30.21 15.38
C LYS A 198 11.27 -30.29 13.85
N THR A 199 10.20 -30.82 13.26
CA THR A 199 10.05 -30.93 11.80
C THR A 199 10.05 -29.56 11.13
N ASP A 200 9.46 -28.55 11.76
CA ASP A 200 9.40 -27.19 11.21
C ASP A 200 10.78 -26.53 11.20
N VAL A 201 11.63 -26.85 12.18
CA VAL A 201 13.04 -26.41 12.18
C VAL A 201 13.80 -27.02 11.00
N GLU A 202 13.56 -28.29 10.68
CA GLU A 202 14.16 -28.94 9.51
C GLU A 202 13.62 -28.35 8.21
N TRP A 203 12.32 -28.05 8.16
CA TRP A 203 11.67 -27.41 7.03
C TRP A 203 12.27 -26.02 6.75
N LEU A 204 12.45 -25.19 7.80
CA LEU A 204 13.08 -23.87 7.71
C LEU A 204 14.56 -23.96 7.30
N LYS A 205 15.32 -24.92 7.83
CA LYS A 205 16.72 -25.16 7.41
C LYS A 205 16.83 -25.56 5.95
N ALA A 206 15.81 -26.22 5.39
CA ALA A 206 15.70 -26.54 3.98
C ALA A 206 15.16 -25.38 3.13
N GLY A 207 14.98 -24.18 3.70
CA GLY A 207 14.41 -23.02 3.02
C GLY A 207 12.98 -23.27 2.54
N GLY A 208 12.25 -24.14 3.23
CA GLY A 208 10.87 -24.49 2.90
C GLY A 208 10.66 -25.25 1.60
N GLY A 209 11.72 -25.83 1.04
CA GLY A 209 11.68 -26.43 -0.30
C GLY A 209 11.65 -25.41 -1.44
N LEU A 210 11.88 -24.11 -1.15
CA LEU A 210 11.99 -23.07 -2.18
C LEU A 210 13.27 -23.18 -3.01
N PHE A 211 14.31 -23.80 -2.44
CA PHE A 211 15.64 -23.94 -3.04
C PHE A 211 16.02 -25.42 -3.18
N GLY A 212 16.45 -25.81 -4.38
CA GLY A 212 16.81 -27.18 -4.72
C GLY A 212 15.61 -28.10 -4.98
N HIS A 213 15.87 -29.42 -5.02
CA HIS A 213 14.90 -30.48 -5.27
C HIS A 213 14.54 -31.29 -4.00
N ARG A 214 14.89 -30.75 -2.83
CA ARG A 214 14.62 -31.43 -1.56
C ARG A 214 13.19 -31.16 -1.14
N GLU A 215 12.43 -32.22 -0.89
CA GLU A 215 11.09 -32.14 -0.30
C GLU A 215 11.20 -32.27 1.22
N PRO A 216 11.27 -31.17 2.00
CA PRO A 216 11.27 -31.26 3.44
C PRO A 216 9.94 -31.83 3.94
N PRO A 217 9.93 -32.55 5.08
CA PRO A 217 8.70 -33.10 5.62
C PRO A 217 7.71 -31.97 5.92
N SER A 218 6.50 -32.07 5.34
CA SER A 218 5.42 -31.11 5.56
C SER A 218 4.20 -31.88 6.04
N GLY A 219 3.73 -31.59 7.26
CA GLY A 219 2.53 -32.20 7.81
C GLY A 219 1.25 -31.66 7.17
N ARG A 220 0.15 -31.61 7.93
CA ARG A 220 -1.09 -30.97 7.46
C ARG A 220 -0.85 -29.49 7.14
N PHE A 221 -0.02 -28.83 7.93
CA PHE A 221 0.53 -27.50 7.74
C PHE A 221 2.06 -27.59 7.81
N ASN A 222 2.75 -26.73 7.07
CA ASN A 222 4.22 -26.61 7.08
C ASN A 222 4.68 -25.54 8.09
N GLY A 223 5.98 -25.53 8.36
CA GLY A 223 6.64 -24.55 9.22
C GLY A 223 6.95 -23.21 8.57
#